data_AF-A0A8V0YCK7-F1
#
_entry.id   AF-A0A8V0YCK7-F1
#
_cell.length_a   1.000
_cell.length_b   1.000
_cell.length_c   1.000
_cell.angle_alpha   90.00
_cell.angle_beta   90.00
_cell.angle_gamma   90.00
#
_symmetry.space_group_name_H-M   'P 1'
#
loop_
_entity.id
_entity.type
_entity.pdbx_description
1 polymer ?
#
loop_
_entity_poly.entity_id
_entity_poly.type
_entity_poly.pdbx_seq_one_letter_code
_entity_poly.pdbx_strand_id
1 'polypeptide(L)'
;MSTVLEVKGGIGSHPQRFVKYQAILVQQDDAEITITNIVNPASFLSGTPGEPVFNDCFETTVATDCCQSDLKDESLEDTEDTSFTDGSSFVRQRNRKAEYAVTATDKVIEAQPLPVGTFSQKAEITASTRA
;
A
#
# COMPACT_ATOMS: atom_id res chain seq x y z
N MET A 1 -14.49 -17.15 -19.25
CA MET A 1 -13.27 -17.53 -18.51
C MET A 1 -12.08 -16.89 -19.21
N SER A 2 -11.06 -16.43 -18.49
CA SER A 2 -9.89 -15.68 -19.00
C SER A 2 -10.04 -14.17 -19.06
N THR A 3 -9.88 -13.50 -17.92
CA THR A 3 -9.40 -12.10 -17.88
C THR A 3 -8.27 -11.97 -16.87
N VAL A 4 -8.38 -12.66 -15.72
CA VAL A 4 -7.33 -12.72 -14.69
C VAL A 4 -6.06 -13.46 -15.15
N LEU A 5 -6.20 -14.49 -16.00
CA LEU A 5 -5.05 -15.22 -16.57
C LEU A 5 -4.46 -14.54 -17.82
N GLU A 6 -5.11 -13.49 -18.33
CA GLU A 6 -4.70 -12.74 -19.51
C GLU A 6 -4.09 -11.40 -19.06
N VAL A 7 -2.81 -11.42 -18.67
CA VAL A 7 -2.11 -10.19 -18.27
C VAL A 7 -1.89 -9.32 -19.51
N LYS A 8 -2.73 -8.29 -19.64
CA LYS A 8 -2.40 -7.08 -20.38
C LYS A 8 -1.86 -6.09 -19.36
N GLY A 9 -0.54 -5.87 -19.43
CA GLY A 9 0.30 -5.19 -18.43
C GLY A 9 -0.40 -4.13 -17.58
N GLY A 10 -0.52 -4.43 -16.29
CA GLY A 10 -1.07 -3.53 -15.29
C GLY A 10 -1.42 -4.22 -13.97
N ILE A 11 -0.82 -5.39 -13.68
CA ILE A 11 -1.04 -6.08 -12.40
C ILE A 11 0.24 -5.89 -11.59
N GLY A 12 0.13 -5.31 -10.39
CA GLY A 12 1.19 -5.21 -9.36
C GLY A 12 1.82 -6.54 -8.91
N SER A 13 1.52 -7.64 -9.60
CA SER A 13 2.30 -8.87 -9.55
C SER A 13 3.58 -8.71 -10.38
N HIS A 14 4.74 -8.92 -9.76
CA HIS A 14 6.01 -8.99 -10.49
C HIS A 14 5.83 -9.97 -11.68
N PRO A 15 6.07 -9.56 -12.95
CA PRO A 15 5.70 -10.35 -14.13
C PRO A 15 6.21 -11.80 -14.11
N GLN A 16 7.34 -12.02 -13.45
CA GLN A 16 7.95 -13.34 -13.23
C GLN A 16 7.15 -14.27 -12.32
N ARG A 17 6.43 -13.76 -11.31
CA ARG A 17 5.59 -14.58 -10.42
C ARG A 17 4.33 -15.02 -11.16
N PHE A 18 3.73 -14.12 -11.92
CA PHE A 18 2.52 -14.41 -12.69
C PHE A 18 2.73 -15.52 -13.73
N VAL A 19 3.81 -15.42 -14.53
CA VAL A 19 4.13 -16.44 -15.55
C VAL A 19 4.35 -17.83 -14.93
N LYS A 20 4.91 -17.90 -13.71
CA LYS A 20 5.06 -19.17 -12.98
C LYS A 20 3.70 -19.77 -12.62
N TYR A 21 2.78 -18.97 -12.09
CA TYR A 21 1.44 -19.44 -11.75
C TYR A 21 0.62 -19.80 -12.98
N GLN A 22 0.73 -19.02 -14.06
CA GLN A 22 0.08 -19.35 -15.33
C GLN A 22 0.60 -20.67 -15.89
N ALA A 23 1.91 -20.92 -15.87
CA ALA A 23 2.46 -22.20 -16.31
C ALA A 23 1.93 -23.36 -15.48
N ILE A 24 1.91 -23.24 -14.14
CA ILE A 24 1.41 -24.32 -13.26
C ILE A 24 -0.10 -24.53 -13.44
N LEU A 25 -0.90 -23.47 -13.42
CA LEU A 25 -2.37 -23.58 -13.45
C LEU A 25 -2.91 -23.97 -14.84
N VAL A 26 -2.18 -23.69 -15.93
CA VAL A 26 -2.60 -24.02 -17.30
C VAL A 26 -2.06 -25.37 -17.77
N GLN A 27 -0.92 -25.86 -17.23
CA GLN A 27 -0.31 -27.12 -17.68
C GLN A 27 -0.77 -28.37 -16.91
N GLN A 28 -1.68 -28.25 -15.94
CA GLN A 28 -2.19 -29.41 -15.21
C GLN A 28 -3.43 -29.98 -15.91
N ASP A 29 -3.32 -31.22 -16.43
CA ASP A 29 -4.45 -31.96 -17.02
C ASP A 29 -5.50 -32.39 -15.96
N ASP A 30 -5.11 -32.44 -14.68
CA ASP A 30 -5.93 -32.91 -13.55
C ASP A 30 -6.61 -31.77 -12.75
N ALA A 31 -6.46 -30.51 -13.18
CA ALA A 31 -7.00 -29.35 -12.46
C ALA A 31 -8.08 -28.63 -13.27
N GLU A 32 -9.28 -28.51 -12.69
CA GLU A 32 -10.39 -27.76 -13.30
C GLU A 32 -10.52 -26.38 -12.65
N ILE A 33 -10.43 -25.32 -13.46
CA ILE A 33 -10.72 -23.96 -13.01
C ILE A 33 -12.20 -23.70 -13.21
N THR A 34 -12.98 -23.77 -12.13
CA THR A 34 -14.41 -23.47 -12.16
C THR A 34 -14.68 -22.08 -11.61
N ILE A 35 -15.62 -21.34 -12.22
CA ILE A 35 -16.11 -20.09 -11.66
C ILE A 35 -17.04 -20.43 -10.49
N THR A 36 -16.75 -19.91 -9.31
CA THR A 36 -17.59 -20.08 -8.12
C THR A 36 -17.89 -18.74 -7.47
N ASN A 37 -19.14 -18.56 -7.06
CA ASN A 37 -19.60 -17.42 -6.25
C ASN A 37 -19.82 -17.82 -4.79
N ILE A 38 -19.31 -19.00 -4.37
CA ILE A 38 -19.41 -19.47 -2.99
C ILE A 38 -18.44 -18.65 -2.14
N VAL A 39 -18.99 -17.66 -1.43
CA VAL A 39 -18.25 -16.75 -0.55
C VAL A 39 -18.18 -17.24 0.90
N ASN A 40 -19.00 -18.23 1.28
CA ASN A 40 -19.01 -18.75 2.64
C ASN A 40 -17.78 -19.64 2.90
N PRO A 41 -16.87 -19.25 3.82
CA PRO A 41 -15.68 -20.04 4.14
C PRO A 41 -15.99 -21.44 4.69
N ALA A 42 -17.12 -21.63 5.38
CA ALA A 42 -17.51 -22.92 5.94
C ALA A 42 -17.88 -23.95 4.86
N SER A 43 -18.35 -23.50 3.69
CA SER A 43 -18.71 -24.37 2.57
C SER A 43 -17.50 -25.05 1.92
N PHE A 44 -16.27 -24.59 2.19
CA PHE A 44 -15.05 -25.29 1.76
C PHE A 44 -14.76 -26.55 2.57
N LEU A 45 -15.30 -26.67 3.77
CA LEU A 45 -15.07 -27.80 4.68
C LEU A 45 -16.02 -28.97 4.42
N SER A 46 -17.17 -28.73 3.79
CA SER A 46 -18.18 -29.76 3.55
C SER A 46 -17.82 -30.72 2.42
N GLY A 47 -16.79 -30.42 1.62
CA GLY A 47 -16.39 -31.20 0.43
C GLY A 47 -17.42 -31.21 -0.70
N THR A 48 -18.65 -30.77 -0.43
CA THR A 48 -19.69 -30.46 -1.40
C THR A 48 -19.68 -28.96 -1.69
N PRO A 49 -19.77 -28.55 -2.96
CA PRO A 49 -19.94 -27.14 -3.28
C PRO A 49 -21.24 -26.65 -2.61
N GLY A 50 -21.10 -25.68 -1.70
CA GLY A 50 -22.24 -25.02 -1.07
C GLY A 50 -23.15 -24.35 -2.11
N GLU A 51 -24.36 -23.97 -1.69
CA GLU A 51 -25.33 -23.37 -2.59
C GLU A 51 -24.77 -22.04 -3.17
N PRO A 52 -24.78 -21.85 -4.50
CA PRO A 52 -24.24 -20.63 -5.11
C PRO A 52 -25.08 -19.44 -4.66
N VAL A 53 -24.44 -18.49 -3.99
CA VAL A 53 -25.09 -17.24 -3.58
C VAL A 53 -24.92 -16.23 -4.72
N PHE A 54 -26.03 -15.64 -5.18
CA PHE A 54 -26.00 -14.53 -6.11
C PHE A 54 -25.55 -13.27 -5.36
N ASN A 55 -24.27 -12.92 -5.50
CA ASN A 55 -23.74 -11.67 -5.00
C ASN A 55 -23.61 -10.71 -6.18
N ASP A 56 -24.37 -9.60 -6.18
CA ASP A 56 -24.23 -8.49 -7.12
C ASP A 56 -23.02 -7.61 -6.79
N CYS A 57 -21.92 -8.25 -6.38
CA CYS A 57 -20.67 -7.56 -6.14
C CYS A 57 -19.92 -7.49 -7.48
N PHE A 58 -20.48 -6.74 -8.43
CA PHE A 58 -19.74 -6.30 -9.60
C PHE A 58 -18.81 -5.17 -9.17
N GLU A 59 -17.83 -5.49 -8.32
CA GLU A 59 -16.80 -4.53 -7.96
C GLU A 59 -15.80 -4.51 -9.10
N THR A 60 -15.86 -3.45 -9.90
CA THR A 60 -14.90 -3.20 -10.96
C THR A 60 -13.54 -3.05 -10.28
N THR A 61 -12.61 -3.98 -10.55
CA THR A 61 -11.22 -3.86 -10.10
C THR A 61 -10.58 -2.69 -10.84
N VAL A 62 -10.77 -1.49 -10.32
CA VAL A 62 -10.01 -0.32 -10.74
C VAL A 62 -8.59 -0.54 -10.25
N ALA A 63 -7.62 -0.47 -11.16
CA ALA A 63 -6.21 -0.56 -10.82
C ALA A 63 -5.82 0.66 -9.97
N THR A 64 -5.98 0.55 -8.66
CA THR A 64 -5.53 1.55 -7.68
C THR A 64 -4.09 1.22 -7.30
N ASP A 65 -3.18 1.36 -8.27
CA ASP A 65 -1.77 0.94 -8.14
C ASP A 65 -0.83 2.04 -7.60
N CYS A 66 -1.33 3.19 -7.12
CA CYS A 66 -0.44 4.30 -6.75
C CYS A 66 -0.55 4.77 -5.29
N CYS A 67 -1.59 4.40 -4.56
CA CYS A 67 -1.79 4.84 -3.19
C CYS A 67 -1.98 3.62 -2.29
N GLN A 68 -1.23 3.57 -1.20
CA GLN A 68 -1.49 2.64 -0.11
C GLN A 68 -2.92 2.91 0.41
N SER A 69 -3.88 2.10 -0.02
CA SER A 69 -5.31 2.35 0.18
C SER A 69 -5.76 2.18 1.63
N ASP A 70 -4.91 1.55 2.44
CA ASP A 70 -5.06 1.33 3.87
C ASP A 70 -4.52 2.48 4.74
N LEU A 71 -3.84 3.49 4.15
CA LEU A 71 -3.39 4.67 4.89
C LEU A 71 -4.59 5.54 5.28
N LYS A 72 -4.68 5.91 6.56
CA LYS A 72 -5.77 6.75 7.12
C LYS A 72 -5.20 7.94 7.86
N ASP A 73 -5.93 9.06 7.85
CA ASP A 73 -5.63 10.25 8.66
C ASP A 73 -6.10 10.12 10.13
N GLU A 74 -6.44 8.90 10.56
CA GLU A 74 -6.92 8.59 11.91
C GLU A 74 -5.81 7.93 12.74
N SER A 75 -5.76 8.24 14.03
CA SER A 75 -4.84 7.57 14.96
C SER A 75 -5.15 6.07 15.07
N LEU A 76 -4.12 5.23 15.02
CA LEU A 76 -4.25 3.79 15.20
C LEU A 76 -4.20 3.43 16.69
N GLU A 77 -5.14 2.59 17.17
CA GLU A 77 -5.27 2.26 18.59
C GLU A 77 -4.04 1.50 19.15
N ASP A 78 -3.40 0.67 18.33
CA ASP A 78 -2.25 -0.17 18.71
C ASP A 78 -0.93 0.35 18.11
N THR A 79 -0.67 1.66 18.22
CA THR A 79 0.58 2.24 17.69
C THR A 79 1.73 2.05 18.69
N GLU A 80 2.81 1.40 18.27
CA GLU A 80 4.02 1.23 19.09
C GLU A 80 4.72 2.57 19.40
N ASP A 81 4.78 3.48 18.42
CA ASP A 81 5.47 4.77 18.53
C ASP A 81 4.64 5.93 17.95
N THR A 82 4.52 7.03 18.69
CA THR A 82 3.94 8.30 18.18
C THR A 82 5.04 9.33 17.99
N SER A 83 5.26 9.74 16.73
CA SER A 83 6.22 10.79 16.37
C SER A 83 5.51 12.02 15.82
N PHE A 84 6.11 13.18 16.09
CA PHE A 84 5.77 14.47 15.51
C PHE A 84 6.91 14.92 14.59
N THR A 85 6.56 15.53 13.47
CA THR A 85 7.54 16.03 12.50
C THR A 85 7.35 17.52 12.29
N ASP A 86 8.45 18.25 12.19
CA ASP A 86 8.44 19.67 11.80
C ASP A 86 9.63 19.98 10.90
N GLY A 87 9.37 20.77 9.86
CA GLY A 87 10.35 21.25 8.91
C GLY A 87 10.35 22.77 8.82
N SER A 88 11.38 23.39 9.40
CA SER A 88 11.50 24.86 9.42
C SER A 88 12.37 25.40 8.29
N SER A 89 12.05 26.61 7.80
CA SER A 89 12.89 27.37 6.86
C SER A 89 12.77 28.87 7.13
N PHE A 90 13.90 29.55 7.33
CA PHE A 90 13.95 30.98 7.55
C PHE A 90 15.12 31.66 6.81
N VAL A 91 15.00 32.96 6.56
CA VAL A 91 16.06 33.75 5.92
C VAL A 91 16.89 34.48 6.97
N ARG A 92 18.20 34.25 6.97
CA ARG A 92 19.17 34.96 7.83
C ARG A 92 20.36 35.39 6.98
N GLN A 93 20.73 36.67 7.08
CA GLN A 93 21.84 37.26 6.29
C GLN A 93 21.70 37.00 4.78
N ARG A 94 20.48 37.17 4.24
CA ARG A 94 20.11 36.87 2.84
C ARG A 94 20.22 35.41 2.40
N ASN A 95 20.61 34.50 3.29
CA ASN A 95 20.66 33.07 3.03
C ASN A 95 19.45 32.37 3.66
N ARG A 96 18.76 31.54 2.88
CA ARG A 96 17.67 30.70 3.39
C ARG A 96 18.26 29.46 4.06
N LYS A 97 18.07 29.33 5.36
CA LYS A 97 18.43 28.16 6.15
C LYS A 97 17.18 27.33 6.40
N ALA A 98 17.34 26.02 6.54
CA ALA A 98 16.25 25.12 6.83
C ALA A 98 16.77 23.93 7.63
N GLU A 99 15.90 23.35 8.43
CA GLU A 99 16.20 22.25 9.35
C GLU A 99 14.93 21.39 9.47
N TYR A 100 15.07 20.13 9.85
CA TYR A 100 13.92 19.29 10.22
C TYR A 100 14.17 18.63 11.57
N ALA A 101 13.08 18.25 12.22
CA ALA A 101 13.09 17.46 13.43
C ALA A 101 11.98 16.40 13.39
N VAL A 102 12.28 15.25 13.99
CA VAL A 102 11.34 14.19 14.35
C VAL A 102 11.46 14.02 15.86
N THR A 103 10.35 14.15 16.57
CA THR A 103 10.32 14.07 18.03
C THR A 103 9.23 13.13 18.49
N ALA A 104 9.42 12.50 19.65
CA ALA A 104 8.30 11.99 20.43
C ALA A 104 7.84 13.07 21.41
N THR A 105 6.85 12.76 22.25
CA THR A 105 6.34 13.68 23.27
C THR A 105 7.43 14.14 24.25
N ASP A 106 8.41 13.30 24.56
CA ASP A 106 9.39 13.51 25.63
C ASP A 106 10.86 13.59 25.16
N LYS A 107 11.14 13.29 23.89
CA LYS A 107 12.52 13.25 23.36
C LYS A 107 12.60 13.65 21.89
N VAL A 108 13.77 14.13 21.49
CA VAL A 108 14.13 14.31 20.07
C VAL A 108 14.65 12.98 19.54
N ILE A 109 14.02 12.45 18.49
CA ILE A 109 14.43 11.22 17.81
C ILE A 109 15.51 11.55 16.79
N GLU A 110 15.27 12.57 15.96
CA GLU A 110 16.18 13.04 14.94
C GLU A 110 16.03 14.55 14.75
N ALA A 111 17.14 15.26 14.52
CA ALA A 111 17.11 16.64 14.05
C ALA A 111 18.37 16.94 13.24
N GLN A 112 18.21 17.49 12.04
CA GLN A 112 19.35 17.81 11.18
C GLN A 112 19.13 19.09 10.35
N PRO A 113 20.22 19.82 10.05
CA PRO A 113 20.16 20.92 9.10
C PRO A 113 19.98 20.41 7.66
N LEU A 114 19.21 21.16 6.88
CA LEU A 114 19.00 20.93 5.46
C LEU A 114 19.87 21.84 4.59
N PRO A 115 20.07 21.50 3.31
CA PRO A 115 20.81 22.35 2.39
C PRO A 115 20.26 23.79 2.36
N VAL A 116 21.17 24.76 2.32
CA VAL A 116 20.83 26.19 2.17
C VAL A 116 19.98 26.37 0.90
N GLY A 117 18.93 27.16 1.00
CA GLY A 117 17.95 27.36 -0.09
C GLY A 117 16.72 26.47 -0.01
N THR A 118 16.68 25.48 0.90
CA THR A 118 15.50 24.62 1.08
C THR A 118 14.30 25.42 1.58
N PHE A 119 13.15 25.26 0.90
CA PHE A 119 11.88 25.89 1.26
C PHE A 119 11.21 25.16 2.44
N SER A 120 10.31 25.85 3.16
CA SER A 120 9.59 25.28 4.31
C SER A 120 8.81 24.03 3.93
N GLN A 121 8.05 24.05 2.85
CA GLN A 121 7.30 22.87 2.40
C GLN A 121 8.20 21.66 2.13
N LYS A 122 9.39 21.88 1.57
CA LYS A 122 10.35 20.79 1.34
C LYS A 122 10.97 20.31 2.65
N ALA A 123 11.20 21.20 3.61
CA ALA A 123 11.65 20.81 4.94
C ALA A 123 10.60 19.94 5.64
N GLU A 124 9.31 20.30 5.57
CA GLU A 124 8.20 19.52 6.15
C GLU A 124 8.11 18.13 5.52
N ILE A 125 8.11 18.05 4.18
CA ILE A 125 8.09 16.76 3.48
C ILE A 125 9.31 15.92 3.86
N THR A 126 10.47 16.55 4.02
CA THR A 126 11.68 15.83 4.45
C THR A 126 11.51 15.30 5.88
N ALA A 127 10.93 16.08 6.79
CA ALA A 127 10.62 15.64 8.15
C ALA A 127 9.67 14.44 8.15
N SER A 128 8.57 14.49 7.38
CA SER A 128 7.62 13.38 7.24
C SER A 128 8.19 12.14 6.57
N THR A 129 9.20 12.28 5.71
CA THR A 129 9.89 11.13 5.07
C THR A 129 10.94 10.51 6.00
N ARG A 130 11.34 11.22 7.06
CA ARG A 130 12.38 10.79 8.01
C ARG A 130 11.81 10.14 9.26
N ALA A 131 10.60 10.51 9.67
CA ALA A 131 9.84 9.78 10.69
C ALA A 131 9.55 8.35 10.23
#